data_AF-A0A4Y2MQX4-F1
#
_entry.id   AF-A0A4Y2MQX4-F1
#
_cell.length_a   1.000
_cell.length_b   1.000
_cell.length_c   1.000
_cell.angle_alpha   90.00
_cell.angle_beta   90.00
_cell.angle_gamma   90.00
#
_symmetry.space_group_name_H-M   'P 1'
#
loop_
_entity.id
_entity.type
_entity.pdbx_description
1 polymer ?
#
loop_
_entity_poly.entity_id
_entity_poly.type
_entity_poly.pdbx_seq_one_letter_code
_entity_poly.pdbx_strand_id
1 'polypeptide(L)'
;DCTWDDHAYSLLNRYYNDVGTILDEKFKVAYDLTYYTMGHKENVDTTIFRRAVWNYIHRIYGIIHDDYNYGEMENLLDFGFRSYVETVCFSPETITKDAHDEIMRAFRHSEKVHVNLMVFEARFQAELLYALSALMRYMT
;
A
#
# COMPACT_ATOMS: atom_id res chain seq x y z
N ASP A 1 -10.91 -7.92 12.50
CA ASP A 1 -11.51 -9.27 12.46
C ASP A 1 -10.96 -10.16 11.34
N CYS A 2 -10.77 -9.68 10.10
CA CYS A 2 -10.10 -10.44 9.05
C CYS A 2 -8.76 -9.81 8.68
N THR A 3 -7.68 -10.58 8.77
CA THR A 3 -6.30 -10.19 8.45
C THR A 3 -5.77 -11.05 7.30
N TRP A 4 -4.74 -10.55 6.62
CA TRP A 4 -4.09 -11.30 5.54
C TRP A 4 -3.51 -12.62 6.06
N ASP A 5 -2.71 -12.51 7.12
CA ASP A 5 -1.93 -13.63 7.66
C ASP A 5 -2.81 -14.70 8.33
N ASP A 6 -3.83 -14.31 9.10
CA ASP A 6 -4.60 -15.29 9.87
C ASP A 6 -5.71 -15.95 9.04
N HIS A 7 -6.29 -15.23 8.07
CA HIS A 7 -7.52 -15.65 7.41
C HIS A 7 -7.37 -15.75 5.88
N ALA A 8 -7.01 -14.64 5.23
CA ALA A 8 -7.11 -14.51 3.79
C ALA A 8 -6.16 -15.45 3.04
N TYR A 9 -4.92 -15.55 3.50
CA TYR A 9 -3.88 -16.42 2.92
C TYR A 9 -4.33 -17.89 2.91
N SER A 10 -4.77 -18.39 4.06
CA SER A 10 -5.20 -19.78 4.23
C SER A 10 -6.43 -20.10 3.39
N LEU A 11 -7.39 -19.18 3.33
CA LEU A 11 -8.58 -19.35 2.49
C LEU A 11 -8.21 -19.41 1.01
N LEU A 12 -7.32 -18.52 0.55
CA LEU A 12 -6.93 -18.47 -0.85
C LEU A 12 -6.23 -19.77 -1.27
N ASN A 13 -5.26 -20.25 -0.48
CA ASN A 13 -4.54 -21.49 -0.77
C ASN A 13 -5.43 -22.73 -0.75
N ARG A 14 -6.53 -22.71 0.01
CA ARG A 14 -7.53 -23.80 -0.01
C ARG A 14 -8.25 -23.89 -1.36
N TYR A 15 -8.55 -22.76 -2.00
CA TYR A 15 -9.32 -22.72 -3.25
C TYR A 15 -8.46 -22.66 -4.51
N TYR A 16 -7.32 -21.99 -4.42
CA TYR A 16 -6.35 -21.89 -5.49
C TYR A 16 -4.94 -22.07 -4.89
N ASN A 17 -4.46 -23.31 -4.97
CA ASN A 17 -3.18 -23.69 -4.40
C ASN A 17 -2.03 -22.83 -4.98
N ASP A 18 -1.02 -22.59 -4.16
CA ASP A 18 0.19 -21.80 -4.44
C ASP A 18 -0.02 -20.29 -4.68
N VAL A 19 -1.22 -19.83 -5.06
CA VAL A 19 -1.48 -18.41 -5.32
C VAL A 19 -1.39 -17.59 -4.04
N GLY A 20 -1.76 -18.14 -2.88
CA GLY A 20 -1.63 -17.44 -1.60
C GLY A 20 -0.16 -17.14 -1.32
N THR A 21 0.72 -18.11 -1.58
CA THR A 21 2.18 -17.94 -1.44
C THR A 21 2.73 -16.91 -2.41
N ILE A 22 2.35 -16.95 -3.69
CA ILE A 22 2.82 -15.97 -4.69
C ILE A 22 2.38 -14.55 -4.32
N LEU A 23 1.13 -14.37 -3.88
CA LEU A 23 0.62 -13.06 -3.47
C LEU A 23 1.27 -12.56 -2.19
N ASP A 24 1.48 -13.44 -1.22
CA ASP A 24 2.18 -13.10 0.03
C ASP A 24 3.62 -12.63 -0.23
N GLU A 25 4.36 -13.36 -1.07
CA GLU A 25 5.70 -12.96 -1.51
C GLU A 25 5.67 -11.62 -2.24
N LYS A 26 4.70 -11.43 -3.15
CA LYS A 26 4.54 -10.17 -3.89
C LYS A 26 4.30 -8.98 -2.96
N PHE A 27 3.40 -9.12 -1.98
CA PHE A 27 3.13 -8.06 -1.00
C PHE A 27 4.34 -7.77 -0.13
N LYS A 28 5.03 -8.80 0.36
CA LYS A 28 6.26 -8.64 1.15
C LYS A 28 7.36 -7.93 0.37
N VAL A 29 7.60 -8.33 -0.87
CA VAL A 29 8.60 -7.68 -1.73
C VAL A 29 8.28 -6.20 -1.92
N ALA A 30 7.03 -5.84 -2.22
CA ALA A 30 6.67 -4.43 -2.39
C ALA A 30 6.69 -3.62 -1.09
N TYR A 31 6.31 -4.24 0.04
CA TYR A 31 6.34 -3.61 1.35
C TYR A 31 7.77 -3.35 1.81
N ASP A 32 8.66 -4.35 1.69
CA ASP A 32 10.03 -4.32 2.21
C ASP A 32 11.05 -3.67 1.27
N LEU A 33 10.71 -3.48 -0.01
CA LEU A 33 11.60 -2.87 -1.00
C LEU A 33 12.16 -1.55 -0.49
N THR A 34 13.49 -1.45 -0.43
CA THR A 34 14.18 -0.21 -0.09
C THR A 34 15.58 -0.21 -0.67
N TYR A 35 16.00 0.96 -1.14
CA TYR A 35 17.39 1.22 -1.55
C TYR A 35 18.17 1.99 -0.49
N TYR A 36 17.57 2.21 0.69
CA TYR A 36 18.08 3.10 1.74
C TYR A 36 18.42 4.52 1.22
N THR A 37 17.63 5.00 0.26
CA THR A 37 17.74 6.34 -0.31
C THR A 37 16.45 7.12 -0.14
N MET A 38 16.57 8.44 -0.04
CA MET A 38 15.45 9.38 -0.07
C MET A 38 15.87 10.65 -0.81
N GLY A 39 15.45 10.78 -2.07
CA GLY A 39 15.88 11.86 -2.96
C GLY A 39 17.39 11.81 -3.19
N HIS A 40 18.11 12.86 -2.79
CA HIS A 40 19.57 12.92 -2.90
C HIS A 40 20.31 12.34 -1.68
N LYS A 41 19.59 11.91 -0.64
CA LYS A 41 20.21 11.34 0.57
C LYS A 41 20.35 9.82 0.45
N GLU A 42 21.49 9.31 0.90
CA GLU A 42 21.82 7.89 0.97
C GLU A 42 21.93 7.44 2.44
N ASN A 43 21.86 6.13 2.67
CA ASN A 43 21.87 5.51 4.01
C ASN A 43 20.74 6.01 4.93
N VAL A 44 19.55 6.20 4.37
CA VAL A 44 18.35 6.62 5.09
C VAL A 44 17.43 5.41 5.29
N ASP A 45 17.02 5.15 6.54
CA ASP A 45 15.95 4.20 6.81
C ASP A 45 14.60 4.81 6.42
N THR A 46 13.98 4.24 5.39
CA THR A 46 12.68 4.67 4.86
C THR A 46 11.51 3.87 5.41
N THR A 47 11.73 2.95 6.35
CA THR A 47 10.70 2.03 6.88
C THR A 47 9.49 2.79 7.43
N ILE A 48 9.71 3.87 8.19
CA ILE A 48 8.64 4.70 8.75
C ILE A 48 7.78 5.31 7.63
N PHE A 49 8.43 5.82 6.58
CA PHE A 49 7.73 6.39 5.42
C PHE A 49 6.94 5.33 4.65
N ARG A 50 7.56 4.20 4.31
CA ARG A 50 6.89 3.12 3.57
C ARG A 50 5.69 2.57 4.33
N ARG A 51 5.82 2.35 5.64
CA ARG A 51 4.73 1.93 6.52
C ARG A 51 3.61 2.97 6.59
N ALA A 52 3.94 4.26 6.63
CA ALA A 52 2.94 5.32 6.61
C ALA A 52 2.14 5.34 5.32
N VAL A 53 2.79 5.19 4.17
CA VAL A 53 2.09 5.12 2.87
C VAL A 53 1.18 3.89 2.81
N TRP A 54 1.68 2.71 3.17
CA TRP A 54 0.87 1.48 3.16
C TRP A 54 -0.36 1.60 4.07
N ASN A 55 -0.18 2.09 5.29
CA ASN A 55 -1.26 2.24 6.26
C ASN A 55 -2.23 3.36 5.92
N TYR A 56 -1.77 4.42 5.24
CA TYR A 56 -2.65 5.44 4.71
C TYR A 56 -3.59 4.86 3.65
N ILE A 57 -3.07 4.01 2.75
CA ILE A 57 -3.86 3.37 1.71
C ILE A 57 -4.88 2.41 2.31
N HIS A 58 -4.45 1.55 3.23
CA HIS A 58 -5.39 0.71 3.97
C HIS A 58 -6.48 1.54 4.67
N ARG A 59 -6.12 2.69 5.26
CA ARG A 59 -7.08 3.59 5.93
C ARG A 59 -8.11 4.18 4.96
N ILE A 60 -7.72 4.65 3.77
CA ILE A 60 -8.69 5.20 2.79
C ILE A 60 -9.63 4.10 2.26
N TYR A 61 -9.22 2.84 2.30
CA TYR A 61 -10.07 1.67 2.02
C TYR A 61 -10.86 1.18 3.25
N GLY A 62 -10.68 1.79 4.43
CA GLY A 62 -11.43 1.45 5.65
C GLY A 62 -10.79 0.38 6.54
N ILE A 63 -9.55 -0.02 6.27
CA ILE A 63 -8.77 -0.95 7.10
C ILE A 63 -7.92 -0.17 8.09
N ILE A 64 -8.13 -0.43 9.38
CA ILE A 64 -7.44 0.24 10.49
C ILE A 64 -6.60 -0.79 11.24
N HIS A 65 -5.32 -0.46 11.45
CA HIS A 65 -4.39 -1.29 12.22
C HIS A 65 -4.26 -0.72 13.63
N ASP A 66 -4.68 -1.49 14.63
CA ASP A 66 -4.75 -1.03 16.03
C ASP A 66 -3.38 -0.73 16.66
N ASP A 67 -2.32 -1.32 16.12
CA ASP A 67 -0.94 -1.14 16.56
C ASP A 67 -0.24 0.07 15.89
N TYR A 68 -0.95 0.81 15.04
CA TYR A 68 -0.39 1.93 14.29
C TYR A 68 -0.83 3.31 14.80
N ASN A 69 0.14 4.19 15.09
CA ASN A 69 -0.14 5.58 15.46
C ASN A 69 -0.42 6.44 14.22
N TYR A 70 -1.71 6.58 13.87
CA TYR A 70 -2.16 7.40 12.75
C TYR A 70 -1.96 8.91 12.94
N GLY A 71 -1.73 9.40 14.17
CA GLY A 71 -1.48 10.81 14.43
C GLY A 71 -0.14 11.30 13.86
N GLU A 72 0.88 10.43 13.85
CA GLU A 72 2.20 10.76 13.29
C GLU A 72 2.24 10.62 11.76
N MET A 73 1.37 9.79 11.19
CA MET A 73 1.26 9.57 9.74
C MET A 73 0.90 10.84 8.98
N GLU A 74 -0.06 11.62 9.49
CA GLU A 74 -0.52 12.85 8.81
C GLU A 74 0.55 13.94 8.75
N ASN A 75 1.55 13.90 9.64
CA ASN A 75 2.70 14.81 9.60
C ASN A 75 3.75 14.36 8.59
N LEU A 76 3.83 13.05 8.29
CA LEU A 76 4.84 12.50 7.40
C LEU A 76 4.42 12.55 5.92
N LEU A 77 3.12 12.41 5.65
CA LEU A 77 2.56 12.47 4.30
C LEU A 77 1.89 13.82 4.09
N ASP A 78 2.53 14.69 3.31
CA ASP A 78 1.95 16.00 2.99
C ASP A 78 0.62 15.87 2.22
N PHE A 79 -0.13 16.97 2.17
CA PHE A 79 -1.43 17.00 1.48
C PHE A 79 -1.33 16.63 0.00
N GLY A 80 -0.27 17.07 -0.70
CA GLY A 80 -0.11 16.81 -2.13
C GLY A 80 0.13 15.32 -2.41
N PHE A 81 0.93 14.67 -1.57
CA PHE A 81 1.18 13.23 -1.61
C PHE A 81 -0.11 12.44 -1.34
N ARG A 82 -0.85 12.83 -0.29
CA ARG A 82 -2.13 12.19 0.06
C ARG A 82 -3.15 12.31 -1.07
N SER A 83 -3.33 13.51 -1.61
CA SER A 83 -4.21 13.77 -2.75
C SER A 83 -3.80 12.94 -3.97
N TYR A 84 -2.50 12.82 -4.28
CA TYR A 84 -2.01 11.97 -5.36
C TYR A 84 -2.39 10.51 -5.16
N VAL A 85 -2.13 9.96 -3.98
CA VAL A 85 -2.45 8.56 -3.66
C VAL A 85 -3.95 8.31 -3.78
N GLU A 86 -4.80 9.21 -3.26
CA GLU A 86 -6.25 9.11 -3.43
C GLU A 86 -6.67 9.15 -4.91
N THR A 87 -6.07 10.02 -5.73
CA THR A 87 -6.32 10.06 -7.17
C THR A 87 -5.91 8.76 -7.86
N VAL A 88 -4.72 8.21 -7.57
CA VAL A 88 -4.26 6.93 -8.15
C VAL A 88 -5.18 5.77 -7.75
N CYS A 89 -5.67 5.76 -6.52
CA CYS A 89 -6.56 4.71 -6.03
C CYS A 89 -7.97 4.79 -6.63
N PHE A 90 -8.57 5.98 -6.66
CA PHE A 90 -10.01 6.13 -6.90
C PHE A 90 -10.38 6.77 -8.24
N SER A 91 -9.47 7.50 -8.88
CA SER A 91 -9.74 8.17 -10.16
C SER A 91 -8.47 8.26 -11.03
N PRO A 92 -7.78 7.13 -11.30
CA PRO A 92 -6.51 7.12 -12.01
C PRO A 92 -6.60 7.73 -13.42
N GLU A 93 -7.78 7.71 -14.04
CA GLU A 93 -8.07 8.34 -15.33
C GLU A 93 -7.91 9.86 -15.35
N THR A 94 -7.90 10.50 -14.18
CA THR A 94 -7.76 11.96 -14.04
C THR A 94 -6.31 12.42 -13.89
N ILE A 95 -5.35 11.48 -13.79
CA ILE A 95 -3.93 11.81 -13.60
C ILE A 95 -3.37 12.42 -14.89
N THR A 96 -2.90 13.65 -14.79
CA THR A 96 -2.13 14.32 -15.84
C THR A 96 -0.64 14.21 -15.58
N LYS A 97 0.16 14.28 -16.65
CA LYS A 97 1.62 14.28 -16.55
C LYS A 97 2.12 15.45 -15.69
N ASP A 98 1.53 16.62 -15.88
CA ASP A 98 1.92 17.82 -15.13
C ASP A 98 1.65 17.64 -13.62
N ALA A 99 0.49 17.10 -13.24
CA ALA A 99 0.18 16.82 -11.84
C ALA A 99 1.16 15.79 -11.23
N HIS A 100 1.51 14.74 -11.99
CA HIS A 100 2.52 13.76 -11.55
C HIS A 100 3.91 14.39 -11.37
N ASP A 101 4.31 15.29 -12.25
CA ASP A 101 5.63 15.93 -12.20
C ASP A 101 5.71 16.97 -11.07
N GLU A 102 4.60 17.66 -10.77
CA GLU A 102 4.51 18.65 -9.69
C GLU A 102 4.49 18.05 -8.28
N ILE A 103 4.04 16.81 -8.12
CA ILE A 103 3.99 16.11 -6.84
C ILE A 103 5.33 15.42 -6.56
N MET A 104 5.73 15.30 -5.29
CA MET A 104 6.97 14.64 -4.87
C MET A 104 8.23 15.21 -5.58
N ARG A 105 8.35 16.53 -5.71
CA ARG A 105 9.47 17.17 -6.44
C ARG A 105 10.87 16.83 -5.90
N ALA A 106 10.96 16.49 -4.63
CA ALA A 106 12.21 16.09 -3.98
C ALA A 106 12.61 14.63 -4.26
N PHE A 107 11.70 13.83 -4.82
CA PHE A 107 11.90 12.42 -5.11
C PHE A 107 12.46 12.25 -6.53
N ARG A 108 13.33 11.26 -6.70
CA ARG A 108 13.74 10.77 -8.02
C ARG A 108 12.56 10.08 -8.70
N HIS A 109 12.61 10.02 -10.02
CA HIS A 109 11.57 9.34 -10.81
C HIS A 109 11.41 7.86 -10.40
N SER A 110 12.52 7.17 -10.09
CA SER A 110 12.49 5.79 -9.58
C SER A 110 11.73 5.66 -8.26
N GLU A 111 11.83 6.66 -7.39
CA GLU A 111 11.11 6.67 -6.10
C GLU A 111 9.62 6.98 -6.32
N LYS A 112 9.25 7.82 -7.30
CA LYS A 112 7.85 8.00 -7.70
C LYS A 112 7.23 6.69 -8.21
N VAL A 113 7.97 5.93 -9.02
CA VAL A 113 7.53 4.59 -9.47
C VAL A 113 7.41 3.63 -8.28
N HIS A 114 8.35 3.68 -7.35
CA HIS A 114 8.29 2.87 -6.13
C HIS A 114 7.04 3.16 -5.30
N VAL A 115 6.66 4.44 -5.13
CA VAL A 115 5.39 4.80 -4.48
C VAL A 115 4.21 4.17 -5.20
N ASN A 116 4.18 4.18 -6.53
CA ASN A 116 3.11 3.53 -7.29
C ASN A 116 3.06 2.02 -7.06
N LEU A 117 4.20 1.32 -6.99
CA LEU A 117 4.23 -0.10 -6.65
C LEU A 117 3.57 -0.37 -5.30
N MET A 118 3.94 0.40 -4.28
CA MET A 118 3.32 0.28 -2.95
C MET A 118 1.82 0.58 -3.01
N VAL A 119 1.41 1.57 -3.82
CA VAL A 119 -0.01 1.92 -3.96
C VAL A 119 -0.82 0.78 -4.55
N PHE A 120 -0.34 0.20 -5.66
CA PHE A 120 -1.03 -0.90 -6.32
C PHE A 120 -1.10 -2.14 -5.44
N GLU A 121 -0.03 -2.50 -4.75
CA GLU A 121 -0.01 -3.69 -3.90
C GLU A 121 -0.87 -3.53 -2.64
N ALA A 122 -0.80 -2.39 -1.95
CA ALA A 122 -1.64 -2.13 -0.78
C ALA A 122 -3.13 -2.07 -1.13
N ARG A 123 -3.47 -1.44 -2.25
CA ARG A 123 -4.84 -1.44 -2.79
C ARG A 123 -5.32 -2.86 -3.07
N PHE A 124 -4.50 -3.65 -3.77
CA PHE A 124 -4.88 -5.00 -4.16
C PHE A 124 -5.08 -5.89 -2.92
N GLN A 125 -4.21 -5.78 -1.92
CA GLN A 125 -4.36 -6.49 -0.65
C GLN A 125 -5.67 -6.10 0.04
N ALA A 126 -6.00 -4.80 0.12
CA ALA A 126 -7.23 -4.33 0.74
C ALA A 126 -8.51 -4.84 0.05
N GLU A 127 -8.58 -4.72 -1.28
CA GLU A 127 -9.73 -5.20 -2.07
C GLU A 127 -9.91 -6.72 -1.93
N LEU A 128 -8.80 -7.47 -1.98
CA LEU A 128 -8.79 -8.92 -1.83
C LEU A 128 -9.24 -9.35 -0.42
N LEU A 129 -8.81 -8.63 0.62
CA LEU A 129 -9.27 -8.87 2.00
C LEU A 129 -10.78 -8.73 2.13
N TYR A 130 -11.38 -7.70 1.53
CA TYR A 130 -12.84 -7.54 1.55
C TYR A 130 -13.56 -8.67 0.81
N ALA A 131 -13.08 -9.06 -0.38
CA ALA A 131 -13.67 -10.15 -1.16
C ALA A 131 -13.60 -11.49 -0.40
N LEU A 132 -12.45 -11.83 0.18
CA LEU A 132 -12.26 -13.06 0.93
C LEU A 132 -13.05 -13.05 2.25
N SER A 133 -13.14 -11.89 2.92
CA SER A 133 -13.99 -11.73 4.10
C SER A 133 -15.46 -12.01 3.80
N ALA A 134 -15.95 -11.54 2.64
CA ALA A 134 -17.31 -11.82 2.20
C ALA A 134 -17.52 -13.31 1.90
N LEU A 135 -16.55 -13.97 1.26
CA LEU A 135 -16.59 -15.41 1.01
C LEU A 135 -16.61 -16.22 2.32
N MET A 136 -15.78 -15.88 3.31
CA MET A 136 -15.80 -16.56 4.62
C MET A 136 -17.15 -16.43 5.32
N ARG A 137 -17.74 -15.22 5.29
CA ARG A 137 -19.07 -14.97 5.86
C ARG A 137 -20.17 -15.74 5.15
N TYR A 138 -20.03 -16.01 3.85
CA TYR A 138 -20.98 -16.83 3.11
C TYR A 138 -20.83 -18.33 3.43
N MET A 139 -19.61 -18.79 3.68
CA MET A 139 -19.32 -20.18 4.00
C MET A 139 -19.67 -20.60 5.44
N THR A 140 -19.90 -19.62 6.32
CA THR A 140 -20.20 -19.81 7.75
C THR A 140 -21.69 -19.58 7.99
#